data_AF-A0A3S0ZXK6-F1
#
_entry.id   AF-A0A3S0ZXK6-F1
#
_cell.length_a   1.000
_cell.length_b   1.000
_cell.length_c   1.000
_cell.angle_alpha   90.00
_cell.angle_beta   90.00
_cell.angle_gamma   90.00
#
_symmetry.space_group_name_H-M   'P 1'
#
loop_
_entity.id
_entity.type
_entity.pdbx_description
1 polymer ?
#
loop_
_entity_poly.entity_id
_entity_poly.type
_entity_poly.pdbx_seq_one_letter_code
_entity_poly.pdbx_strand_id
1 'polypeptide(L)'
;MPSINLLAIFNPSNYWRGGYVSLPWRAIAQEFQISPEELVLSDLRDLSQTPLKAQVDHIDPEDPSRDVLIFSLSKPIPPGSEDETLASAFVRLDRGEPMPPELGEPSTEVIYGSTGEARGVRLVNNRLIVWFNLIPAPEDNERNWFSGSATSIQLDHQELLDPFPAARGEWLGQDPEKRCMQVAEILLPGPPHPKSPYYEVCLFNHSYRLISQSSGSVRASITIASEPFDYIGADPVTGKNRHLVCELYRTISLYAEADYLIEELFIKGKPKSEEDKIADESEIVNLSFAVRYFAHMNMGSTEDVEPVFPVPDWFAVVSTAPPYPAYGLATNVHIDSVTHPYEGNKSHFCWQLLPGKYVKCLHLFMRGQRLGFDARVGHVWYELIYKPLKAEIYQETNFAKAVTKPSFASALR
;
A
#
# COMPACT_ATOMS: atom_id res chain seq x y z
N MET A 1 6.42 -34.47 -20.43
CA MET A 1 7.31 -33.78 -19.48
C MET A 1 6.44 -33.35 -18.32
N PRO A 2 6.88 -33.42 -17.05
CA PRO A 2 6.12 -32.81 -15.97
C PRO A 2 5.96 -31.31 -16.27
N SER A 3 4.75 -30.78 -16.10
CA SER A 3 4.47 -29.36 -16.29
C SER A 3 5.32 -28.56 -15.29
N ILE A 4 6.13 -27.62 -15.79
CA ILE A 4 6.89 -26.73 -14.94
C ILE A 4 5.94 -25.63 -14.47
N ASN A 5 5.81 -25.43 -13.16
CA ASN A 5 5.00 -24.36 -12.60
C ASN A 5 5.76 -23.04 -12.76
N LEU A 6 5.23 -22.13 -13.59
CA LEU A 6 5.92 -20.91 -13.96
C LEU A 6 5.03 -19.68 -13.78
N LEU A 7 5.66 -18.60 -13.34
CA LEU A 7 5.14 -17.24 -13.46
C LEU A 7 5.87 -16.54 -14.61
N ALA A 8 5.12 -15.96 -15.53
CA ALA A 8 5.63 -14.97 -16.48
C ALA A 8 5.69 -13.61 -15.78
N ILE A 9 6.86 -12.95 -15.83
CA ILE A 9 7.07 -11.63 -15.21
C ILE A 9 7.18 -10.57 -16.31
N PHE A 10 6.49 -9.45 -16.11
CA PHE A 10 6.46 -8.35 -17.07
C PHE A 10 7.05 -7.09 -16.47
N ASN A 11 7.98 -6.49 -17.21
CA ASN A 11 8.50 -5.16 -16.94
C ASN A 11 7.84 -4.14 -17.87
N PRO A 12 6.80 -3.42 -17.44
CA PRO A 12 6.13 -2.44 -18.30
C PRO A 12 6.94 -1.15 -18.56
N SER A 13 8.21 -1.10 -18.15
CA SER A 13 9.10 0.04 -18.37
C SER A 13 10.08 -0.22 -19.51
N ASN A 14 10.63 0.85 -20.09
CA ASN A 14 11.60 0.80 -21.19
C ASN A 14 13.08 0.66 -20.73
N TYR A 15 13.31 0.39 -19.44
CA TYR A 15 14.63 0.17 -18.86
C TYR A 15 14.64 -1.08 -17.98
N TRP A 16 15.85 -1.58 -17.70
CA TRP A 16 16.05 -2.74 -16.83
C TRP A 16 15.79 -2.36 -15.38
N ARG A 17 14.99 -3.15 -14.65
CA ARG A 17 14.77 -2.93 -13.22
C ARG A 17 14.44 -4.23 -12.48
N GLY A 18 14.76 -4.25 -11.19
CA GLY A 18 14.33 -5.28 -10.24
C GLY A 18 13.19 -4.74 -9.37
N GLY A 19 12.99 -5.35 -8.20
CA GLY A 19 12.03 -4.89 -7.21
C GLY A 19 10.95 -5.90 -6.89
N TYR A 20 9.87 -5.42 -6.28
CA TYR A 20 8.81 -6.27 -5.75
C TYR A 20 7.74 -6.59 -6.79
N VAL A 21 7.27 -7.83 -6.76
CA VAL A 21 6.18 -8.33 -7.59
C VAL A 21 5.10 -8.87 -6.67
N SER A 22 3.85 -8.42 -6.87
CA SER A 22 2.69 -8.84 -6.10
C SER A 22 1.60 -9.41 -7.02
N LEU A 23 0.97 -10.51 -6.61
CA LEU A 23 -0.13 -11.12 -7.35
C LEU A 23 -1.12 -11.84 -6.40
N PRO A 24 -2.40 -11.97 -6.79
CA PRO A 24 -3.39 -12.67 -5.96
C PRO A 24 -3.00 -14.12 -5.68
N TRP A 25 -2.95 -14.49 -4.40
CA TRP A 25 -2.53 -15.83 -3.98
C TRP A 25 -3.52 -16.92 -4.37
N ARG A 26 -4.83 -16.62 -4.31
CA ARG A 26 -5.90 -17.61 -4.56
C ARG A 26 -5.75 -18.34 -5.90
N ALA A 27 -5.40 -17.63 -6.97
CA ALA A 27 -5.22 -18.22 -8.29
C ALA A 27 -4.01 -19.18 -8.32
N ILE A 28 -2.92 -18.80 -7.65
CA ILE A 28 -1.68 -19.58 -7.54
C ILE A 28 -1.91 -20.85 -6.73
N ALA A 29 -2.58 -20.73 -5.57
CA ALA A 29 -2.92 -21.86 -4.72
C ALA A 29 -3.83 -22.87 -5.45
N GLN A 30 -4.81 -22.38 -6.22
CA GLN A 30 -5.73 -23.23 -6.98
C GLN A 30 -5.03 -23.97 -8.13
N GLU A 31 -4.16 -23.30 -8.88
CA GLU A 31 -3.49 -23.89 -10.03
C GLU A 31 -2.40 -24.88 -9.61
N PHE A 32 -1.51 -24.50 -8.68
CA PHE A 32 -0.31 -25.28 -8.36
C PHE A 32 -0.47 -26.15 -7.12
N GLN A 33 -1.51 -25.93 -6.31
CA GLN A 33 -1.80 -26.70 -5.09
C GLN A 33 -0.66 -26.66 -4.04
N ILE A 34 0.18 -25.62 -4.05
CA ILE A 34 1.30 -25.41 -3.12
C ILE A 34 0.81 -24.58 -1.93
N SER A 35 1.11 -24.99 -0.69
CA SER A 35 0.78 -24.18 0.49
C SER A 35 1.80 -23.05 0.68
N PRO A 36 1.45 -21.95 1.39
CA PRO A 36 2.38 -20.86 1.65
C PRO A 36 3.69 -21.30 2.32
N GLU A 37 3.62 -22.30 3.21
CA GLU A 37 4.76 -22.79 4.00
C GLU A 37 5.71 -23.69 3.19
N GLU A 38 5.26 -24.20 2.06
CA GLU A 38 6.06 -25.03 1.15
C GLU A 38 6.58 -24.23 -0.06
N LEU A 39 6.19 -22.95 -0.19
CA LEU A 39 6.45 -22.18 -1.40
C LEU A 39 7.92 -21.78 -1.52
N VAL A 40 8.56 -22.23 -2.60
CA VAL A 40 9.90 -21.79 -2.99
C VAL A 40 9.85 -21.21 -4.40
N LEU A 41 10.37 -19.98 -4.55
CA LEU A 41 10.46 -19.31 -5.84
C LEU A 41 11.91 -19.26 -6.31
N SER A 42 12.16 -19.49 -7.60
CA SER A 42 13.49 -19.36 -8.20
C SER A 42 13.44 -18.61 -9.53
N ASP A 43 14.35 -17.66 -9.73
CA ASP A 43 14.51 -16.97 -11.02
C ASP A 43 15.24 -17.90 -11.99
N LEU A 44 14.61 -18.23 -13.12
CA LEU A 44 15.20 -19.14 -14.11
C LEU A 44 16.45 -18.59 -14.80
N ARG A 45 16.70 -17.28 -14.68
CA ARG A 45 17.91 -16.64 -15.18
C ARG A 45 19.08 -16.79 -14.20
N ASP A 46 18.78 -17.15 -12.95
CA ASP A 46 19.78 -17.31 -11.92
C ASP A 46 20.35 -18.74 -11.88
N LEU A 47 21.57 -18.88 -12.36
CA LEU A 47 22.27 -20.17 -12.36
C LEU A 47 22.69 -20.63 -10.96
N SER A 48 22.69 -19.75 -9.94
CA SER A 48 22.98 -20.15 -8.55
C SER A 48 21.85 -20.95 -7.91
N GLN A 49 20.65 -20.91 -8.50
CA GLN A 49 19.42 -21.51 -7.95
C GLN A 49 19.10 -21.04 -6.52
N THR A 50 19.57 -19.85 -6.14
CA THR A 50 19.23 -19.25 -4.86
C THR A 50 17.74 -18.90 -4.85
N PRO A 51 16.98 -19.32 -3.84
CA PRO A 51 15.58 -18.95 -3.73
C PRO A 51 15.38 -17.43 -3.66
N LEU A 52 14.28 -16.95 -4.25
CA LEU A 52 13.86 -15.56 -4.10
C LEU A 52 13.23 -15.35 -2.73
N LYS A 53 13.45 -14.17 -2.14
CA LYS A 53 12.68 -13.72 -0.97
C LYS A 53 11.21 -13.61 -1.36
N ALA A 54 10.36 -14.36 -0.70
CA ALA A 54 8.93 -14.46 -0.98
C ALA A 54 8.14 -14.67 0.31
N GLN A 55 6.89 -14.22 0.32
CA GLN A 55 5.92 -14.48 1.38
C GLN A 55 4.50 -14.37 0.84
N VAL A 56 3.54 -14.98 1.54
CA VAL A 56 2.11 -14.78 1.30
C VAL A 56 1.54 -13.96 2.45
N ASP A 57 0.91 -12.85 2.13
CA ASP A 57 0.26 -12.00 3.13
C ASP A 57 -1.24 -12.31 3.20
N HIS A 58 -1.72 -12.57 4.41
CA HIS A 58 -3.14 -12.72 4.71
C HIS A 58 -3.75 -11.36 5.06
N ILE A 59 -4.42 -10.74 4.09
CA ILE A 59 -4.86 -9.34 4.19
C ILE A 59 -6.14 -9.21 5.00
N ASP A 60 -7.07 -10.13 4.82
CA ASP A 60 -8.34 -10.18 5.53
C ASP A 60 -8.71 -11.64 5.85
N PRO A 61 -8.73 -12.03 7.14
CA PRO A 61 -9.13 -13.38 7.53
C PRO A 61 -10.54 -13.78 7.07
N GLU A 62 -11.44 -12.82 6.88
CA GLU A 62 -12.81 -13.07 6.39
C GLU A 62 -12.89 -13.16 4.85
N ASP A 63 -11.86 -12.72 4.12
CA ASP A 63 -11.83 -12.68 2.65
C ASP A 63 -10.47 -13.15 2.09
N PRO A 64 -10.23 -14.48 2.02
CA PRO A 64 -8.99 -15.05 1.47
C PRO A 64 -8.75 -14.72 -0.01
N SER A 65 -9.74 -14.14 -0.72
CA SER A 65 -9.53 -13.68 -2.10
C SER A 65 -8.58 -12.49 -2.19
N ARG A 66 -8.34 -11.81 -1.05
CA ARG A 66 -7.41 -10.69 -0.91
C ARG A 66 -6.00 -11.09 -0.53
N ASP A 67 -5.74 -12.36 -0.28
CA ASP A 67 -4.38 -12.83 0.02
C ASP A 67 -3.46 -12.59 -1.17
N VAL A 68 -2.23 -12.16 -0.87
CA VAL A 68 -1.27 -11.72 -1.90
C VAL A 68 0.02 -12.51 -1.75
N LEU A 69 0.48 -13.12 -2.84
CA LEU A 69 1.86 -13.56 -2.96
C LEU A 69 2.72 -12.34 -3.30
N ILE A 70 3.81 -12.16 -2.57
CA ILE A 70 4.78 -11.11 -2.87
C ILE A 70 6.20 -11.67 -2.85
N PHE A 71 7.03 -11.25 -3.80
CA PHE A 71 8.42 -11.64 -3.86
C PHE A 71 9.30 -10.53 -4.43
N SER A 72 10.61 -10.61 -4.16
CA SER A 72 11.60 -9.64 -4.61
C SER A 72 12.51 -10.20 -5.70
N LEU A 73 12.67 -9.45 -6.79
CA LEU A 73 13.63 -9.73 -7.86
C LEU A 73 14.91 -8.94 -7.61
N SER A 74 15.93 -9.61 -7.08
CA SER A 74 17.25 -9.01 -6.82
C SER A 74 18.01 -8.68 -8.11
N LYS A 75 17.76 -9.43 -9.20
CA LYS A 75 18.40 -9.21 -10.50
C LYS A 75 17.45 -8.48 -11.45
N PRO A 76 17.85 -7.32 -12.01
CA PRO A 76 17.02 -6.58 -12.96
C PRO A 76 16.54 -7.44 -14.12
N ILE A 77 15.28 -7.26 -14.51
CA ILE A 77 14.67 -7.88 -15.70
C ILE A 77 14.70 -6.91 -16.89
N PRO A 78 14.85 -7.40 -18.13
CA PRO A 78 14.81 -6.55 -19.31
C PRO A 78 13.47 -5.82 -19.45
N PRO A 79 13.42 -4.71 -20.20
CA PRO A 79 12.16 -4.06 -20.55
C PRO A 79 11.24 -5.03 -21.31
N GLY A 80 9.94 -4.94 -21.03
CA GLY A 80 8.88 -5.68 -21.75
C GLY A 80 8.35 -4.88 -22.95
N SER A 81 7.46 -5.50 -23.72
CA SER A 81 6.66 -4.80 -24.74
C SER A 81 5.55 -3.98 -24.08
N GLU A 82 5.16 -2.84 -24.67
CA GLU A 82 4.03 -2.02 -24.16
C GLU A 82 2.73 -2.83 -24.02
N ASP A 83 2.50 -3.77 -24.94
CA ASP A 83 1.31 -4.63 -24.96
C ASP A 83 1.40 -5.82 -23.99
N GLU A 84 2.47 -5.93 -23.19
CA GLU A 84 2.72 -7.02 -22.22
C GLU A 84 2.64 -8.44 -22.83
N THR A 85 2.79 -8.56 -24.16
CA THR A 85 2.69 -9.83 -24.88
C THR A 85 3.88 -10.77 -24.66
N LEU A 86 5.06 -10.21 -24.37
CA LEU A 86 6.28 -10.97 -24.14
C LEU A 86 6.74 -10.83 -22.69
N ALA A 87 6.91 -11.97 -22.02
CA ALA A 87 7.46 -12.04 -20.68
C ALA A 87 8.91 -11.53 -20.67
N SER A 88 9.22 -10.66 -19.71
CA SER A 88 10.57 -10.15 -19.46
C SER A 88 11.44 -11.18 -18.72
N ALA A 89 10.84 -12.02 -17.89
CA ALA A 89 11.49 -13.11 -17.18
C ALA A 89 10.49 -14.19 -16.76
N PHE A 90 11.01 -15.30 -16.24
CA PHE A 90 10.22 -16.38 -15.70
C PHE A 90 10.71 -16.75 -14.30
N VAL A 91 9.76 -16.94 -13.39
CA VAL A 91 10.01 -17.44 -12.04
C VAL A 91 9.36 -18.81 -11.91
N ARG A 92 10.12 -19.79 -11.44
CA ARG A 92 9.62 -21.14 -11.16
C ARG A 92 9.10 -21.22 -9.74
N LEU A 93 7.95 -21.87 -9.57
CA LEU A 93 7.39 -22.20 -8.26
C LEU A 93 7.61 -23.69 -7.98
N ASP A 94 8.28 -23.99 -6.88
CA ASP A 94 8.51 -25.35 -6.40
C ASP A 94 7.96 -25.53 -4.98
N ARG A 95 7.86 -26.79 -4.57
CA ARG A 95 7.69 -27.15 -3.15
C ARG A 95 9.06 -27.33 -2.52
N GLY A 96 9.26 -26.76 -1.35
CA GLY A 96 10.48 -26.92 -0.58
C GLY A 96 10.41 -26.20 0.76
N GLU A 97 11.57 -26.05 1.39
CA GLU A 97 11.70 -25.25 2.61
C GLU A 97 11.95 -23.78 2.22
N PRO A 98 11.12 -22.84 2.69
CA PRO A 98 11.35 -21.41 2.51
C PRO A 98 12.70 -20.98 3.09
N MET A 99 13.20 -19.82 2.65
CA MET A 99 14.41 -19.27 3.24
C MET A 99 14.21 -18.98 4.73
N PRO A 100 15.22 -19.28 5.57
CA PRO A 100 15.15 -18.95 6.99
C PRO A 100 15.12 -17.44 7.19
N PRO A 101 14.47 -16.93 8.24
CA PRO A 101 14.47 -15.51 8.55
C PRO A 101 15.89 -14.99 8.82
N GLU A 102 16.24 -13.87 8.19
CA GLU A 102 17.50 -13.16 8.39
C GLU A 102 17.39 -12.06 9.46
N LEU A 103 18.51 -11.74 10.11
CA LEU A 103 18.57 -10.62 11.06
C LEU A 103 18.36 -9.30 10.32
N GLY A 104 17.44 -8.46 10.79
CA GLY A 104 17.11 -7.17 10.16
C GLY A 104 16.00 -7.24 9.11
N GLU A 105 15.34 -8.40 8.98
CA GLU A 105 14.12 -8.51 8.18
C GLU A 105 13.00 -7.59 8.70
N PRO A 106 12.10 -7.17 7.81
CA PRO A 106 10.90 -6.47 8.20
C PRO A 106 10.11 -7.21 9.28
N SER A 107 9.71 -6.50 10.32
CA SER A 107 8.95 -7.07 11.43
C SER A 107 7.86 -6.14 11.95
N THR A 108 6.83 -6.74 12.53
CA THR A 108 5.75 -6.07 13.24
C THR A 108 5.78 -6.45 14.72
N GLU A 109 5.72 -5.45 15.60
CA GLU A 109 5.51 -5.63 17.04
C GLU A 109 4.18 -4.97 17.42
N VAL A 110 3.26 -5.72 18.03
CA VAL A 110 1.96 -5.21 18.47
C VAL A 110 1.99 -4.97 19.97
N ILE A 111 1.50 -3.80 20.35
CA ILE A 111 1.46 -3.37 21.74
C ILE A 111 0.01 -3.42 22.20
N TYR A 112 -0.22 -4.23 23.24
CA TYR A 112 -1.53 -4.51 23.78
C TYR A 112 -1.80 -3.73 25.06
N GLY A 113 -3.05 -3.33 25.24
CA GLY A 113 -3.55 -2.74 26.48
C GLY A 113 -3.76 -3.77 27.58
N SER A 114 -4.13 -3.29 28.76
CA SER A 114 -4.41 -4.15 29.93
C SER A 114 -5.61 -5.07 29.70
N THR A 115 -6.53 -4.70 28.81
CA THR A 115 -7.70 -5.51 28.43
C THR A 115 -7.45 -6.41 27.21
N GLY A 116 -6.22 -6.46 26.69
CA GLY A 116 -5.79 -7.38 25.62
C GLY A 116 -6.07 -6.89 24.19
N GLU A 117 -6.61 -5.69 24.02
CA GLU A 117 -6.79 -5.02 22.74
C GLU A 117 -5.47 -4.42 22.23
N ALA A 118 -5.26 -4.45 20.91
CA ALA A 118 -4.11 -3.78 20.30
C ALA A 118 -4.28 -2.25 20.39
N ARG A 119 -3.33 -1.57 21.03
CA ARG A 119 -3.30 -0.10 21.17
C ARG A 119 -2.37 0.58 20.16
N GLY A 120 -1.33 -0.13 19.71
CA GLY A 120 -0.36 0.39 18.74
C GLY A 120 0.40 -0.72 18.04
N VAL A 121 1.04 -0.36 16.93
CA VAL A 121 1.89 -1.26 16.15
C VAL A 121 3.19 -0.56 15.83
N ARG A 122 4.29 -1.27 15.99
CA ARG A 122 5.61 -0.86 15.52
C ARG A 122 5.99 -1.68 14.30
N LEU A 123 6.15 -1.02 13.15
CA LEU A 123 6.70 -1.62 11.93
C LEU A 123 8.19 -1.26 11.83
N VAL A 124 9.05 -2.25 11.58
CA VAL A 124 10.50 -2.05 11.53
C VAL A 124 11.07 -2.74 10.31
N ASN A 125 11.98 -2.08 9.61
CA ASN A 125 12.97 -2.73 8.74
C ASN A 125 14.36 -2.19 9.11
N ASN A 126 15.38 -2.44 8.27
CA ASN A 126 16.74 -1.96 8.48
C ASN A 126 16.95 -0.43 8.33
N ARG A 127 15.95 0.33 7.88
CA ARG A 127 16.02 1.79 7.66
C ARG A 127 14.96 2.57 8.41
N LEU A 128 13.70 2.15 8.31
CA LEU A 128 12.54 2.76 8.95
C LEU A 128 12.10 2.02 10.22
N ILE A 129 11.78 2.80 11.24
CA ILE A 129 11.00 2.40 12.41
C ILE A 129 9.78 3.30 12.45
N VAL A 130 8.60 2.69 12.45
CA VAL A 130 7.32 3.38 12.40
C VAL A 130 6.52 2.99 13.61
N TRP A 131 6.08 3.97 14.40
CA TRP A 131 5.13 3.76 15.47
C TRP A 131 3.75 4.27 15.05
N PHE A 132 2.79 3.35 14.98
CA PHE A 132 1.45 3.59 14.49
C PHE A 132 0.43 3.37 15.61
N ASN A 133 -0.39 4.38 15.89
CA ASN A 133 -1.40 4.32 16.96
C ASN A 133 -2.74 3.82 16.43
N LEU A 134 -3.34 2.87 17.14
CA LEU A 134 -4.65 2.31 16.81
C LEU A 134 -5.80 2.94 17.60
N ILE A 135 -5.49 3.73 18.61
CA ILE A 135 -6.49 4.36 19.48
C ILE A 135 -6.28 5.87 19.54
N PRO A 136 -7.35 6.64 19.83
CA PRO A 136 -7.29 8.09 19.84
C PRO A 136 -6.33 8.69 20.87
N ALA A 137 -6.29 8.12 22.08
CA ALA A 137 -5.48 8.59 23.21
C ALA A 137 -4.54 7.47 23.72
N PRO A 138 -3.38 7.24 23.07
CA PRO A 138 -2.48 6.14 23.43
C PRO A 138 -1.86 6.27 24.82
N GLU A 139 -1.73 7.49 25.33
CA GLU A 139 -1.14 7.80 26.64
C GLU A 139 -2.20 8.11 27.71
N ASP A 140 -3.48 7.90 27.42
CA ASP A 140 -4.60 8.21 28.34
C ASP A 140 -4.59 9.67 28.85
N ASN A 141 -4.12 10.60 28.00
CA ASN A 141 -3.85 12.00 28.33
C ASN A 141 -4.89 12.99 27.74
N GLU A 142 -6.10 12.49 27.44
CA GLU A 142 -7.24 13.24 26.86
C GLU A 142 -7.00 13.87 25.47
N ARG A 143 -5.86 13.59 24.82
CA ARG A 143 -5.62 13.99 23.43
C ARG A 143 -6.11 12.89 22.50
N ASN A 144 -7.20 13.17 21.81
CA ASN A 144 -8.05 12.13 21.21
C ASN A 144 -7.87 12.00 19.69
N TRP A 145 -6.77 12.48 19.12
CA TRP A 145 -6.66 12.65 17.66
C TRP A 145 -5.48 11.90 17.04
N PHE A 146 -4.96 10.84 17.67
CA PHE A 146 -3.82 10.08 17.13
C PHE A 146 -4.22 8.80 16.41
N SER A 147 -5.50 8.47 16.41
CA SER A 147 -5.95 7.18 15.93
C SER A 147 -5.73 7.03 14.44
N GLY A 148 -5.25 5.86 14.03
CA GLY A 148 -4.97 5.58 12.63
C GLY A 148 -3.85 6.46 12.07
N SER A 149 -2.86 6.84 12.86
CA SER A 149 -1.75 7.67 12.41
C SER A 149 -0.41 7.16 12.88
N ALA A 150 0.64 7.44 12.10
CA ALA A 150 2.01 7.26 12.56
C ALA A 150 2.42 8.48 13.38
N THR A 151 2.78 8.29 14.64
CA THR A 151 3.21 9.36 15.55
C THR A 151 4.72 9.38 15.79
N SER A 152 5.44 8.39 15.26
CA SER A 152 6.89 8.44 15.09
C SER A 152 7.27 7.75 13.79
N ILE A 153 8.11 8.43 13.00
CA ILE A 153 8.78 7.86 11.84
C ILE A 153 10.26 8.12 12.01
N GLN A 154 11.04 7.06 12.24
CA GLN A 154 12.49 7.16 12.34
C GLN A 154 13.12 6.58 11.08
N LEU A 155 13.88 7.42 10.36
CA LEU A 155 14.72 6.99 9.25
C LEU A 155 16.17 6.94 9.73
N ASP A 156 16.80 5.78 9.61
CA ASP A 156 18.16 5.52 10.08
C ASP A 156 18.34 5.92 11.56
N HIS A 157 17.36 5.52 12.39
CA HIS A 157 17.24 5.83 13.83
C HIS A 157 17.10 7.32 14.18
N GLN A 158 16.61 8.12 13.25
CA GLN A 158 16.39 9.55 13.44
C GLN A 158 14.95 9.93 13.14
N GLU A 159 14.27 10.57 14.10
CA GLU A 159 12.90 11.04 13.93
C GLU A 159 12.77 12.05 12.76
N LEU A 160 11.68 11.91 12.01
CA LEU A 160 11.35 12.72 10.85
C LEU A 160 10.15 13.65 11.04
N LEU A 161 9.20 13.30 11.91
CA LEU A 161 8.02 14.14 12.13
C LEU A 161 8.36 15.36 12.99
N ASP A 162 9.41 15.27 13.80
CA ASP A 162 10.03 16.39 14.51
C ASP A 162 11.57 16.30 14.47
N PRO A 163 12.17 16.63 13.32
CA PRO A 163 13.54 16.27 12.97
C PRO A 163 14.60 17.21 13.55
N PHE A 164 14.26 18.45 13.91
CA PHE A 164 15.26 19.43 14.41
C PHE A 164 15.75 19.11 15.83
N PRO A 165 14.88 18.81 16.81
CA PRO A 165 15.34 18.30 18.11
C PRO A 165 16.08 16.98 17.96
N ALA A 166 15.56 16.05 17.15
CA ALA A 166 16.19 14.75 16.92
C ALA A 166 17.60 14.87 16.34
N ALA A 167 17.84 15.79 15.42
CA ALA A 167 19.17 16.07 14.88
C ALA A 167 20.18 16.61 15.91
N ARG A 168 19.70 17.18 17.03
CA ARG A 168 20.53 17.57 18.18
C ARG A 168 20.69 16.45 19.23
N GLY A 169 20.10 15.29 18.99
CA GLY A 169 20.04 14.18 19.94
C GLY A 169 18.99 14.38 21.04
N GLU A 170 18.08 15.34 20.88
CA GLU A 170 17.02 15.65 21.83
C GLU A 170 15.80 14.78 21.52
N TRP A 171 15.63 13.70 22.28
CA TRP A 171 14.44 12.84 22.23
C TRP A 171 13.33 13.32 23.18
N LEU A 172 13.69 14.07 24.21
CA LEU A 172 12.76 14.72 25.13
C LEU A 172 12.36 16.08 24.57
N GLY A 173 11.07 16.42 24.63
CA GLY A 173 10.55 17.71 24.16
C GLY A 173 10.20 17.76 22.67
N GLN A 174 10.11 16.61 22.01
CA GLN A 174 9.51 16.53 20.69
C GLN A 174 8.04 16.97 20.74
N ASP A 175 7.55 17.54 19.62
CA ASP A 175 6.16 17.98 19.52
C ASP A 175 5.22 16.80 19.79
N PRO A 176 4.41 16.86 20.86
CA PRO A 176 3.62 15.72 21.27
C PRO A 176 2.33 15.57 20.45
N GLU A 177 2.08 16.45 19.48
CA GLU A 177 0.99 16.34 18.52
C GLU A 177 1.45 15.86 17.14
N LYS A 178 2.76 15.64 16.93
CA LYS A 178 3.29 15.19 15.65
C LYS A 178 2.64 13.88 15.20
N ARG A 179 2.25 13.82 13.93
CA ARG A 179 1.61 12.66 13.31
C ARG A 179 1.60 12.77 11.79
N CYS A 180 1.63 11.66 11.09
CA CYS A 180 1.40 11.61 9.65
C CYS A 180 0.52 10.42 9.29
N MET A 181 0.12 10.34 8.01
CA MET A 181 -0.74 9.27 7.48
C MET A 181 -2.09 9.18 8.21
N GLN A 182 -2.55 10.25 8.86
CA GLN A 182 -3.86 10.25 9.49
C GLN A 182 -4.92 10.43 8.40
N VAL A 183 -5.82 9.46 8.28
CA VAL A 183 -7.08 9.65 7.55
C VAL A 183 -8.02 10.43 8.48
N ALA A 184 -8.16 11.73 8.23
CA ALA A 184 -8.97 12.61 9.06
C ALA A 184 -10.46 12.44 8.75
N GLU A 185 -10.79 12.31 7.47
CA GLU A 185 -12.16 12.16 6.98
C GLU A 185 -12.21 11.26 5.73
N ILE A 186 -13.37 10.63 5.53
CA ILE A 186 -13.76 10.03 4.25
C ILE A 186 -15.02 10.73 3.72
N LEU A 187 -15.10 10.87 2.40
CA LEU A 187 -16.22 11.48 1.69
C LEU A 187 -16.88 10.42 0.82
N LEU A 188 -18.11 10.05 1.17
CA LEU A 188 -18.94 9.11 0.42
C LEU A 188 -19.92 9.84 -0.50
N PRO A 189 -20.39 9.22 -1.59
CA PRO A 189 -21.40 9.80 -2.45
C PRO A 189 -22.66 10.21 -1.66
N GLY A 190 -22.99 11.49 -1.67
CA GLY A 190 -24.17 12.03 -0.99
C GLY A 190 -25.46 11.89 -1.81
N PRO A 191 -26.62 12.19 -1.20
CA PRO A 191 -27.88 12.25 -1.93
C PRO A 191 -27.85 13.37 -2.98
N PRO A 192 -28.56 13.23 -4.11
CA PRO A 192 -28.46 14.14 -5.24
C PRO A 192 -28.74 15.62 -4.88
N HIS A 193 -29.63 15.96 -3.93
CA HIS A 193 -29.95 17.34 -3.48
C HIS A 193 -30.47 17.40 -2.02
N PRO A 194 -30.26 18.50 -1.23
CA PRO A 194 -29.15 19.45 -1.28
C PRO A 194 -28.51 19.80 0.10
N LYS A 195 -27.16 19.93 0.12
CA LYS A 195 -26.32 20.97 0.79
C LYS A 195 -24.84 20.56 0.83
N SER A 196 -24.56 19.27 0.88
CA SER A 196 -23.23 18.71 0.65
C SER A 196 -23.34 17.62 -0.41
N PRO A 197 -22.52 17.64 -1.47
CA PRO A 197 -22.47 16.55 -2.46
C PRO A 197 -21.93 15.24 -1.87
N TYR A 198 -21.40 15.28 -0.63
CA TYR A 198 -20.80 14.15 0.04
C TYR A 198 -21.39 13.91 1.43
N TYR A 199 -21.48 12.63 1.79
CA TYR A 199 -21.66 12.19 3.16
C TYR A 199 -20.28 12.07 3.80
N GLU A 200 -20.01 12.90 4.80
CA GLU A 200 -18.71 13.01 5.47
C GLU A 200 -18.68 12.14 6.72
N VAL A 201 -17.60 11.37 6.88
CA VAL A 201 -17.33 10.60 8.10
C VAL A 201 -15.98 11.02 8.64
N CYS A 202 -15.98 11.67 9.80
CA CYS A 202 -14.78 12.02 10.53
C CYS A 202 -14.20 10.76 11.18
N LEU A 203 -12.89 10.53 11.03
CA LEU A 203 -12.20 9.36 11.56
C LEU A 203 -11.01 9.73 12.47
N PHE A 204 -10.68 11.02 12.61
CA PHE A 204 -9.48 11.48 13.33
C PHE A 204 -9.42 11.05 14.81
N ASN A 205 -10.56 10.80 15.44
CA ASN A 205 -10.70 10.39 16.84
C ASN A 205 -11.33 9.01 17.04
N HIS A 206 -11.48 8.22 15.97
CA HIS A 206 -12.08 6.89 16.01
C HIS A 206 -11.04 5.80 16.14
N SER A 207 -11.28 4.79 16.96
CA SER A 207 -10.34 3.67 17.13
C SER A 207 -10.25 2.82 15.86
N TYR A 208 -9.13 2.11 15.71
CA TYR A 208 -8.91 1.11 14.69
C TYR A 208 -8.67 -0.25 15.34
N ARG A 209 -9.31 -1.29 14.81
CA ARG A 209 -9.08 -2.69 15.16
C ARG A 209 -7.96 -3.25 14.30
N LEU A 210 -7.01 -3.96 14.89
CA LEU A 210 -6.08 -4.80 14.14
C LEU A 210 -6.81 -6.03 13.57
N ILE A 211 -6.79 -6.18 12.25
CA ILE A 211 -7.46 -7.27 11.51
C ILE A 211 -6.49 -8.40 11.24
N SER A 212 -5.32 -8.07 10.70
CA SER A 212 -4.27 -9.03 10.41
C SER A 212 -2.90 -8.36 10.48
N GLN A 213 -1.88 -9.21 10.58
CA GLN A 213 -0.48 -8.81 10.51
C GLN A 213 0.30 -9.87 9.75
N SER A 214 1.36 -9.44 9.07
CA SER A 214 2.32 -10.31 8.39
C SER A 214 3.73 -9.79 8.64
N SER A 215 4.68 -10.70 8.82
CA SER A 215 6.10 -10.40 8.89
C SER A 215 6.84 -11.48 8.11
N GLY A 216 7.76 -11.07 7.25
CA GLY A 216 8.54 -11.99 6.44
C GLY A 216 9.67 -11.31 5.70
N SER A 217 10.38 -12.10 4.90
CA SER A 217 11.61 -11.69 4.23
C SER A 217 11.46 -10.54 3.23
N VAL A 218 10.24 -10.25 2.76
CA VAL A 218 9.95 -9.20 1.78
C VAL A 218 9.42 -7.94 2.44
N ARG A 219 8.46 -8.08 3.36
CA ARG A 219 7.81 -6.94 4.03
C ARG A 219 7.15 -7.34 5.35
N ALA A 220 6.97 -6.32 6.18
CA ALA A 220 6.07 -6.33 7.32
C ALA A 220 4.79 -5.60 6.92
N SER A 221 3.63 -6.12 7.29
CA SER A 221 2.36 -5.45 6.99
C SER A 221 1.34 -5.64 8.10
N ILE A 222 0.43 -4.68 8.21
CA ILE A 222 -0.77 -4.78 9.04
C ILE A 222 -1.99 -4.40 8.24
N THR A 223 -3.12 -5.04 8.51
CA THR A 223 -4.44 -4.55 8.10
C THR A 223 -5.21 -4.10 9.34
N ILE A 224 -5.76 -2.90 9.28
CA ILE A 224 -6.60 -2.32 10.33
C ILE A 224 -7.95 -1.91 9.77
N ALA A 225 -8.99 -1.92 10.61
CA ALA A 225 -10.32 -1.43 10.26
C ALA A 225 -10.77 -0.34 11.22
N SER A 226 -11.40 0.72 10.70
CA SER A 226 -12.03 1.75 11.54
C SER A 226 -13.16 1.16 12.37
N GLU A 227 -13.62 1.92 13.37
CA GLU A 227 -14.95 1.70 13.93
C GLU A 227 -16.03 1.71 12.81
N PRO A 228 -17.09 0.89 12.94
CA PRO A 228 -18.19 0.89 11.98
C PRO A 228 -18.94 2.22 11.94
N PHE A 229 -19.37 2.62 10.75
CA PHE A 229 -20.20 3.80 10.53
C PHE A 229 -21.36 3.49 9.57
N ASP A 230 -22.50 4.15 9.79
CA ASP A 230 -23.67 4.02 8.94
C ASP A 230 -23.50 4.83 7.65
N TYR A 231 -23.95 4.26 6.53
CA TYR A 231 -24.09 4.94 5.25
C TYR A 231 -25.47 4.66 4.64
N ILE A 232 -26.18 5.73 4.29
CA ILE A 232 -27.46 5.66 3.59
C ILE A 232 -27.28 6.35 2.24
N GLY A 233 -27.35 5.58 1.16
CA GLY A 233 -27.16 6.09 -0.19
C GLY A 233 -27.91 5.28 -1.23
N ALA A 234 -28.07 5.86 -2.41
CA ALA A 234 -28.68 5.16 -3.53
C ALA A 234 -27.73 4.06 -4.04
N ASP A 235 -28.26 2.86 -4.22
CA ASP A 235 -27.58 1.80 -4.93
C ASP A 235 -27.37 2.23 -6.40
N PRO A 236 -26.14 2.18 -6.93
CA PRO A 236 -25.85 2.69 -8.27
C PRO A 236 -26.48 1.87 -9.40
N VAL A 237 -26.89 0.62 -9.13
CA VAL A 237 -27.51 -0.29 -10.10
C VAL A 237 -29.03 -0.14 -10.08
N THR A 238 -29.63 -0.13 -8.88
CA THR A 238 -31.10 -0.15 -8.74
C THR A 238 -31.70 1.23 -8.49
N GLY A 239 -30.89 2.22 -8.12
CA GLY A 239 -31.32 3.56 -7.72
C GLY A 239 -32.07 3.62 -6.38
N LYS A 240 -32.27 2.47 -5.71
CA LYS A 240 -32.97 2.41 -4.41
C LYS A 240 -32.02 2.78 -3.28
N ASN A 241 -32.51 3.49 -2.28
CA ASN A 241 -31.74 3.73 -1.08
C ASN A 241 -31.46 2.40 -0.36
N ARG A 242 -30.20 2.23 0.04
CA ARG A 242 -29.73 1.13 0.88
C ARG A 242 -29.07 1.69 2.12
N HIS A 243 -29.22 0.98 3.23
CA HIS A 243 -28.52 1.25 4.47
C HIS A 243 -27.42 0.22 4.64
N LEU A 244 -26.18 0.69 4.70
CA LEU A 244 -24.99 -0.13 4.90
C LEU A 244 -24.33 0.23 6.23
N VAL A 245 -23.85 -0.78 6.95
CA VAL A 245 -22.86 -0.61 8.03
C VAL A 245 -21.49 -0.81 7.40
N CYS A 246 -20.65 0.22 7.45
CA CYS A 246 -19.40 0.28 6.71
C CYS A 246 -18.19 0.37 7.65
N GLU A 247 -17.05 -0.17 7.21
CA GLU A 247 -15.75 0.00 7.86
C GLU A 247 -14.72 0.41 6.80
N LEU A 248 -13.83 1.35 7.15
CA LEU A 248 -12.65 1.67 6.36
C LEU A 248 -11.54 0.69 6.73
N TYR A 249 -11.05 -0.07 5.76
CA TYR A 249 -9.89 -0.92 5.91
C TYR A 249 -8.65 -0.24 5.34
N ARG A 250 -7.52 -0.42 6.04
CA ARG A 250 -6.21 0.10 5.65
C ARG A 250 -5.17 -1.00 5.82
N THR A 251 -4.47 -1.34 4.74
CA THR A 251 -3.31 -2.23 4.78
C THR A 251 -2.05 -1.41 4.64
N ILE A 252 -1.20 -1.41 5.67
CA ILE A 252 0.04 -0.63 5.73
C ILE A 252 1.22 -1.60 5.66
N SER A 253 2.10 -1.38 4.69
CA SER A 253 3.21 -2.28 4.36
C SER A 253 4.55 -1.56 4.38
N LEU A 254 5.53 -2.15 5.07
CA LEU A 254 6.92 -1.73 5.11
C LEU A 254 7.81 -2.81 4.48
N TYR A 255 8.34 -2.54 3.30
CA TYR A 255 9.22 -3.46 2.58
C TYR A 255 10.63 -3.46 3.15
N ALA A 256 11.38 -4.55 2.96
CA ALA A 256 12.80 -4.62 3.31
C ALA A 256 13.57 -3.48 2.64
N GLU A 257 14.44 -2.78 3.38
CA GLU A 257 15.29 -1.68 2.88
C GLU A 257 14.56 -0.42 2.38
N ALA A 258 13.23 -0.39 2.46
CA ALA A 258 12.45 0.76 2.07
C ALA A 258 12.56 1.90 3.09
N ASP A 259 12.61 3.13 2.58
CA ASP A 259 12.35 4.37 3.30
C ASP A 259 10.98 4.96 2.93
N TYR A 260 10.06 4.09 2.56
CA TYR A 260 8.66 4.41 2.32
C TYR A 260 7.74 3.34 2.93
N LEU A 261 6.49 3.75 3.12
CA LEU A 261 5.37 2.85 3.43
C LEU A 261 4.44 2.79 2.21
N ILE A 262 3.84 1.64 1.96
CA ILE A 262 2.68 1.52 1.06
C ILE A 262 1.43 1.35 1.90
N GLU A 263 0.42 2.16 1.63
CA GLU A 263 -0.89 2.10 2.25
C GLU A 263 -1.95 1.78 1.19
N GLU A 264 -2.80 0.79 1.46
CA GLU A 264 -3.92 0.41 0.60
C GLU A 264 -5.22 0.59 1.38
N LEU A 265 -6.19 1.33 0.83
CA LEU A 265 -7.46 1.66 1.48
C LEU A 265 -8.64 1.16 0.67
N PHE A 266 -9.65 0.63 1.36
CA PHE A 266 -10.93 0.24 0.77
C PHE A 266 -12.03 0.24 1.83
N ILE A 267 -13.29 0.42 1.41
CA ILE A 267 -14.46 0.39 2.30
C ILE A 267 -15.28 -0.86 2.02
N LYS A 268 -15.59 -1.62 3.08
CA LYS A 268 -16.58 -2.71 3.05
C LYS A 268 -17.86 -2.24 3.70
N GLY A 269 -18.98 -2.35 2.98
CA GLY A 269 -20.32 -2.16 3.52
C GLY A 269 -21.09 -3.47 3.57
N LYS A 270 -21.76 -3.75 4.69
CA LYS A 270 -22.70 -4.86 4.86
C LYS A 270 -24.13 -4.31 4.96
N PRO A 271 -25.13 -4.86 4.23
CA PRO A 271 -26.51 -4.40 4.31
C PRO A 271 -27.08 -4.53 5.73
N LYS A 272 -27.73 -3.47 6.21
CA LYS A 272 -28.51 -3.48 7.45
C LYS A 272 -29.94 -3.94 7.13
N SER A 273 -30.41 -5.01 7.77
CA SER A 273 -31.81 -5.46 7.64
C SER A 273 -32.76 -4.53 8.41
N GLU A 274 -34.06 -4.60 8.07
CA GLU A 274 -35.11 -3.80 8.72
C GLU A 274 -35.27 -4.06 10.23
N GLU A 275 -34.74 -5.18 10.75
CA GLU A 275 -34.72 -5.50 12.19
C GLU A 275 -33.42 -5.04 12.90
N ASP A 276 -32.67 -4.10 12.32
CA ASP A 276 -31.34 -3.66 12.78
C ASP A 276 -30.27 -4.77 12.85
N LYS A 277 -30.56 -5.97 12.35
CA LYS A 277 -29.59 -7.07 12.22
C LYS A 277 -28.81 -6.90 10.93
N ILE A 278 -27.52 -7.19 10.94
CA ILE A 278 -26.72 -7.27 9.70
C ILE A 278 -27.29 -8.46 8.90
N ALA A 279 -27.72 -8.22 7.65
CA ALA A 279 -28.29 -9.27 6.81
C ALA A 279 -27.21 -10.32 6.46
N ASP A 280 -27.65 -11.55 6.19
CA ASP A 280 -26.81 -12.75 5.96
C ASP A 280 -25.52 -12.48 5.18
N GLU A 281 -24.44 -13.14 5.61
CA GLU A 281 -23.00 -12.85 5.44
C GLU A 281 -22.43 -12.73 4.01
N SER A 282 -23.25 -12.75 2.95
CA SER A 282 -22.78 -13.00 1.58
C SER A 282 -22.60 -11.76 0.69
N GLU A 283 -23.22 -10.61 0.98
CA GLU A 283 -23.11 -9.44 0.10
C GLU A 283 -22.22 -8.34 0.70
N ILE A 284 -20.92 -8.40 0.38
CA ILE A 284 -19.99 -7.32 0.66
C ILE A 284 -20.07 -6.28 -0.46
N VAL A 285 -20.42 -5.05 -0.09
CA VAL A 285 -20.50 -3.92 -1.01
C VAL A 285 -19.24 -3.08 -0.91
N ASN A 286 -18.50 -2.92 -2.02
CA ASN A 286 -17.37 -1.99 -2.10
C ASN A 286 -17.87 -0.60 -2.52
N LEU A 287 -17.63 0.41 -1.69
CA LEU A 287 -18.03 1.79 -1.96
C LEU A 287 -16.89 2.58 -2.62
N SER A 288 -17.27 3.56 -3.46
CA SER A 288 -16.34 4.61 -3.89
C SER A 288 -16.28 5.67 -2.80
N PHE A 289 -15.09 6.20 -2.51
CA PHE A 289 -14.87 7.19 -1.47
C PHE A 289 -13.70 8.10 -1.85
N ALA A 290 -13.79 9.37 -1.45
CA ALA A 290 -12.63 10.25 -1.38
C ALA A 290 -12.08 10.22 0.05
N VAL A 291 -10.79 10.52 0.20
CA VAL A 291 -10.10 10.51 1.49
C VAL A 291 -9.38 11.82 1.71
N ARG A 292 -9.51 12.37 2.93
CA ARG A 292 -8.78 13.55 3.38
C ARG A 292 -7.77 13.13 4.43
N TYR A 293 -6.51 13.41 4.13
CA TYR A 293 -5.41 13.18 5.05
C TYR A 293 -5.05 14.43 5.80
N PHE A 294 -4.58 14.25 7.03
CA PHE A 294 -3.95 15.28 7.84
C PHE A 294 -2.57 14.81 8.30
N ALA A 295 -1.63 15.74 8.40
CA ALA A 295 -0.34 15.51 9.04
C ALA A 295 0.12 16.75 9.83
N HIS A 296 0.68 16.51 11.01
CA HIS A 296 1.44 17.47 11.77
C HIS A 296 2.92 17.05 11.75
N MET A 297 3.73 17.71 10.94
CA MET A 297 5.16 17.44 10.76
C MET A 297 5.94 18.75 10.84
N ASN A 298 6.88 18.86 11.78
CA ASN A 298 7.73 20.04 11.90
C ASN A 298 8.85 20.00 10.86
N MET A 299 8.53 20.36 9.62
CA MET A 299 9.48 20.39 8.50
C MET A 299 10.31 21.70 8.47
N GLY A 300 10.07 22.62 9.39
CA GLY A 300 10.78 23.90 9.50
C GLY A 300 10.42 24.85 8.38
N SER A 301 11.43 25.41 7.70
CA SER A 301 11.20 26.17 6.46
C SER A 301 11.13 25.20 5.29
N THR A 302 10.01 25.15 4.59
CA THR A 302 9.81 24.30 3.41
C THR A 302 9.89 25.12 2.13
N GLU A 303 10.34 24.51 1.04
CA GLU A 303 10.02 25.02 -0.31
C GLU A 303 8.52 24.76 -0.59
N ASP A 304 7.94 25.47 -1.56
CA ASP A 304 6.52 25.29 -1.90
C ASP A 304 6.24 23.82 -2.27
N VAL A 305 5.05 23.34 -1.93
CA VAL A 305 4.62 21.98 -2.36
C VAL A 305 4.59 21.97 -3.88
N GLU A 306 5.33 21.06 -4.50
CA GLU A 306 5.36 20.91 -5.95
C GLU A 306 4.46 19.74 -6.37
N PRO A 307 3.15 19.96 -6.66
CA PRO A 307 2.41 19.03 -7.49
C PRO A 307 2.97 19.14 -8.91
N VAL A 308 3.63 18.08 -9.40
CA VAL A 308 4.21 18.11 -10.75
C VAL A 308 3.12 17.94 -11.79
N PHE A 309 2.65 19.07 -12.29
CA PHE A 309 1.76 19.12 -13.45
C PHE A 309 2.50 18.52 -14.67
N PRO A 310 1.86 17.64 -15.47
CA PRO A 310 0.42 17.37 -15.56
C PRO A 310 -0.05 16.10 -14.83
N VAL A 311 0.72 15.51 -13.92
CA VAL A 311 0.37 14.23 -13.27
C VAL A 311 0.01 14.50 -11.80
N PRO A 312 -1.26 14.78 -11.47
CA PRO A 312 -1.68 15.12 -10.12
C PRO A 312 -1.76 13.89 -9.20
N ASP A 313 -0.86 12.92 -9.35
CA ASP A 313 -0.87 11.65 -8.60
C ASP A 313 0.21 11.60 -7.52
N TRP A 314 1.05 12.62 -7.42
CA TRP A 314 2.07 12.70 -6.39
C TRP A 314 2.45 14.15 -6.07
N PHE A 315 3.00 14.36 -4.88
CA PHE A 315 3.60 15.64 -4.47
C PHE A 315 4.79 15.40 -3.55
N ALA A 316 5.65 16.41 -3.44
CA ALA A 316 6.80 16.41 -2.55
C ALA A 316 6.84 17.67 -1.67
N VAL A 317 7.31 17.51 -0.44
CA VAL A 317 7.59 18.59 0.50
C VAL A 317 9.03 18.42 1.00
N VAL A 318 9.84 19.46 0.83
CA VAL A 318 11.25 19.44 1.22
C VAL A 318 11.57 20.63 2.12
N SER A 319 12.28 20.38 3.22
CA SER A 319 12.82 21.44 4.05
C SER A 319 14.04 22.10 3.41
N THR A 320 14.12 23.43 3.46
CA THR A 320 15.31 24.20 3.08
C THR A 320 16.39 24.19 4.16
N ALA A 321 16.08 23.67 5.36
CA ALA A 321 16.97 23.72 6.52
C ALA A 321 17.48 22.33 6.89
N PRO A 322 18.78 22.19 7.28
CA PRO A 322 19.29 20.96 7.88
C PRO A 322 18.41 20.51 9.07
N PRO A 323 18.06 19.22 9.20
CA PRO A 323 18.65 18.07 8.52
C PRO A 323 18.01 17.72 7.16
N TYR A 324 17.33 18.67 6.51
CA TYR A 324 16.64 18.50 5.23
C TYR A 324 15.63 17.34 5.28
N PRO A 325 14.70 17.31 6.26
CA PRO A 325 13.62 16.34 6.22
C PRO A 325 12.78 16.57 4.96
N ALA A 326 12.32 15.48 4.36
CA ALA A 326 11.41 15.53 3.23
C ALA A 326 10.35 14.43 3.32
N TYR A 327 9.15 14.76 2.84
CA TYR A 327 7.98 13.88 2.81
C TYR A 327 7.32 13.94 1.43
N GLY A 328 7.02 12.78 0.86
CA GLY A 328 6.36 12.67 -0.42
C GLY A 328 5.18 11.72 -0.37
N LEU A 329 4.13 12.04 -1.13
CA LEU A 329 3.01 11.14 -1.37
C LEU A 329 2.99 10.80 -2.86
N ALA A 330 2.78 9.53 -3.17
CA ALA A 330 2.42 9.06 -4.51
C ALA A 330 1.18 8.17 -4.41
N THR A 331 0.26 8.24 -5.37
CA THR A 331 -1.02 7.53 -5.30
C THR A 331 -1.54 7.12 -6.67
N ASN A 332 -2.44 6.13 -6.70
CA ASN A 332 -3.13 5.68 -7.92
C ASN A 332 -4.40 6.50 -8.21
N VAL A 333 -4.76 7.42 -7.33
CA VAL A 333 -5.94 8.29 -7.46
C VAL A 333 -5.49 9.74 -7.42
N HIS A 334 -5.99 10.56 -8.34
CA HIS A 334 -5.61 11.97 -8.42
C HIS A 334 -5.82 12.69 -7.08
N ILE A 335 -4.82 13.48 -6.73
CA ILE A 335 -4.85 14.46 -5.66
C ILE A 335 -5.67 15.65 -6.14
N ASP A 336 -6.78 15.88 -5.45
CA ASP A 336 -7.70 17.00 -5.71
C ASP A 336 -7.11 18.32 -5.21
N SER A 337 -6.56 18.30 -3.99
CA SER A 337 -5.97 19.47 -3.38
C SER A 337 -4.88 19.09 -2.38
N VAL A 338 -3.88 19.97 -2.27
CA VAL A 338 -2.90 19.98 -1.18
C VAL A 338 -2.90 21.37 -0.57
N THR A 339 -3.03 21.44 0.75
CA THR A 339 -3.07 22.68 1.52
C THR A 339 -1.92 22.70 2.52
N HIS A 340 -1.05 23.68 2.36
CA HIS A 340 0.04 24.01 3.29
C HIS A 340 0.31 25.53 3.20
N PRO A 341 0.40 26.26 4.32
CA PRO A 341 0.06 25.83 5.67
C PRO A 341 -1.45 25.59 5.84
N TYR A 342 -1.83 24.48 6.47
CA TYR A 342 -3.24 24.23 6.81
C TYR A 342 -3.61 24.99 8.10
N GLU A 343 -4.73 25.75 8.06
CA GLU A 343 -5.19 26.63 9.16
C GLU A 343 -4.12 27.62 9.65
N GLY A 344 -3.20 28.02 8.77
CA GLY A 344 -2.12 28.97 9.09
C GLY A 344 -0.94 28.37 9.88
N ASN A 345 -0.96 27.08 10.21
CA ASN A 345 0.16 26.40 10.86
C ASN A 345 1.12 25.78 9.81
N LYS A 346 2.39 26.20 9.83
CA LYS A 346 3.44 25.72 8.90
C LYS A 346 3.81 24.25 9.08
N SER A 347 3.47 23.66 10.22
CA SER A 347 3.69 22.23 10.47
C SER A 347 2.47 21.38 10.08
N HIS A 348 1.34 22.00 9.69
CA HIS A 348 0.13 21.28 9.31
C HIS A 348 0.01 21.15 7.79
N PHE A 349 -0.21 19.93 7.34
CA PHE A 349 -0.43 19.55 5.95
C PHE A 349 -1.78 18.85 5.85
N CYS A 350 -2.54 19.19 4.81
CA CYS A 350 -3.79 18.51 4.49
C CYS A 350 -3.83 18.26 2.98
N TRP A 351 -4.27 17.07 2.57
CA TRP A 351 -4.50 16.78 1.17
C TRP A 351 -5.73 15.89 1.00
N GLN A 352 -6.40 16.06 -0.12
CA GLN A 352 -7.59 15.32 -0.49
C GLN A 352 -7.36 14.57 -1.79
N LEU A 353 -7.76 13.29 -1.82
CA LEU A 353 -7.79 12.51 -3.05
C LEU A 353 -9.20 12.53 -3.65
N LEU A 354 -9.29 12.43 -4.97
CA LEU A 354 -10.56 12.22 -5.66
C LEU A 354 -11.20 10.87 -5.27
N PRO A 355 -12.49 10.66 -5.55
CA PRO A 355 -13.15 9.40 -5.22
C PRO A 355 -12.59 8.20 -6.00
N GLY A 356 -12.32 7.11 -5.29
CA GLY A 356 -11.96 5.80 -5.85
C GLY A 356 -12.59 4.66 -5.04
N LYS A 357 -12.68 3.46 -5.64
CA LYS A 357 -13.10 2.23 -4.92
C LYS A 357 -11.99 1.59 -4.10
N TYR A 358 -10.76 1.90 -4.48
CA TYR A 358 -9.53 1.40 -3.89
C TYR A 358 -8.46 2.47 -4.10
N VAL A 359 -7.77 2.81 -3.01
CA VAL A 359 -6.71 3.81 -3.00
C VAL A 359 -5.43 3.11 -2.57
N LYS A 360 -4.35 3.31 -3.32
CA LYS A 360 -3.00 2.88 -3.00
C LYS A 360 -2.12 4.10 -2.93
N CYS A 361 -1.57 4.36 -1.75
CA CYS A 361 -0.66 5.45 -1.46
C CYS A 361 0.73 4.91 -1.15
N LEU A 362 1.75 5.65 -1.51
CA LEU A 362 3.13 5.48 -1.07
C LEU A 362 3.52 6.75 -0.32
N HIS A 363 3.99 6.58 0.92
CA HIS A 363 4.48 7.64 1.78
C HIS A 363 6.00 7.54 1.85
N LEU A 364 6.70 8.42 1.14
CA LEU A 364 8.16 8.43 1.02
C LEU A 364 8.78 9.40 2.02
N PHE A 365 9.87 8.96 2.63
CA PHE A 365 10.61 9.72 3.62
C PHE A 365 12.08 9.89 3.19
N MET A 366 12.65 11.07 3.46
CA MET A 366 14.07 11.31 3.24
C MET A 366 14.64 12.30 4.26
N ARG A 367 15.95 12.21 4.47
CA ARG A 367 16.74 13.14 5.28
C ARG A 367 18.11 13.33 4.67
N GLY A 368 18.75 14.46 4.96
CA GLY A 368 20.17 14.70 4.70
C GLY A 368 20.50 15.15 3.28
N GLN A 369 19.48 15.28 2.41
CA GLN A 369 19.64 15.75 1.04
C GLN A 369 18.63 16.86 0.77
N ARG A 370 19.09 17.98 0.23
CA ARG A 370 18.23 19.13 -0.07
C ARG A 370 17.53 19.01 -1.43
N LEU A 371 18.15 18.36 -2.41
CA LEU A 371 17.71 18.38 -3.81
C LEU A 371 17.39 16.98 -4.32
N GLY A 372 16.51 16.89 -5.32
CA GLY A 372 16.21 15.65 -6.07
C GLY A 372 15.17 14.74 -5.41
N PHE A 373 14.52 15.18 -4.34
CA PHE A 373 13.49 14.40 -3.67
C PHE A 373 12.20 14.30 -4.49
N ASP A 374 11.81 15.37 -5.16
CA ASP A 374 10.71 15.42 -6.13
C ASP A 374 10.86 14.36 -7.24
N ALA A 375 12.04 14.31 -7.89
CA ALA A 375 12.35 13.32 -8.91
C ALA A 375 12.28 11.90 -8.35
N ARG A 376 12.67 11.71 -7.09
CA ARG A 376 12.58 10.43 -6.40
C ARG A 376 11.13 10.02 -6.14
N VAL A 377 10.28 10.93 -5.68
CA VAL A 377 8.84 10.68 -5.50
C VAL A 377 8.20 10.30 -6.84
N GLY A 378 8.47 11.06 -7.90
CA GLY A 378 7.97 10.75 -9.25
C GLY A 378 8.46 9.39 -9.77
N HIS A 379 9.72 9.03 -9.49
CA HIS A 379 10.26 7.73 -9.87
C HIS A 379 9.56 6.57 -9.14
N VAL A 380 9.40 6.65 -7.81
CA VAL A 380 8.71 5.59 -7.05
C VAL A 380 7.22 5.52 -7.36
N TRP A 381 6.57 6.65 -7.66
CA TRP A 381 5.21 6.68 -8.19
C TRP A 381 5.13 5.86 -9.49
N TYR A 382 6.02 6.16 -10.44
CA TYR A 382 6.05 5.47 -11.72
C TYR A 382 6.27 3.96 -11.53
N GLU A 383 7.23 3.59 -10.69
CA GLU A 383 7.64 2.19 -10.55
C GLU A 383 6.73 1.33 -9.68
N LEU A 384 6.10 1.88 -8.63
CA LEU A 384 5.39 1.09 -7.62
C LEU A 384 3.87 1.28 -7.67
N ILE A 385 3.40 2.33 -8.34
CA ILE A 385 1.99 2.69 -8.43
C ILE A 385 1.50 2.64 -9.87
N TYR A 386 2.10 3.41 -10.79
CA TYR A 386 1.59 3.55 -12.16
C TYR A 386 1.94 2.36 -13.06
N LYS A 387 3.20 1.93 -13.04
CA LYS A 387 3.76 0.83 -13.85
C LYS A 387 4.49 -0.16 -12.94
N PRO A 388 3.82 -0.84 -11.99
CA PRO A 388 4.42 -1.88 -11.17
C PRO A 388 4.90 -3.06 -12.02
N LEU A 389 5.87 -3.82 -11.51
CA LEU A 389 6.18 -5.14 -12.05
C LEU A 389 4.95 -6.05 -11.89
N LYS A 390 4.65 -6.82 -12.93
CA LYS A 390 3.49 -7.72 -12.96
C LYS A 390 3.93 -9.16 -13.11
N ALA A 391 3.09 -10.08 -12.62
CA ALA A 391 3.25 -11.50 -12.83
C ALA A 391 1.91 -12.16 -13.15
N GLU A 392 1.97 -13.19 -13.99
CA GLU A 392 0.83 -14.03 -14.35
C GLU A 392 1.24 -15.50 -14.37
N ILE A 393 0.28 -16.39 -14.15
CA ILE A 393 0.48 -17.84 -14.31
C ILE A 393 0.79 -18.11 -15.77
N TYR A 394 1.96 -18.68 -16.05
CA TYR A 394 2.31 -19.08 -17.40
C TYR A 394 1.63 -20.41 -17.73
N GLN A 395 0.77 -20.38 -18.76
CA GLN A 395 0.16 -21.57 -19.32
C GLN A 395 0.67 -21.76 -20.75
N GLU A 396 1.22 -22.95 -21.05
CA GLU A 396 1.50 -23.38 -22.42
C GLU A 396 0.18 -23.64 -23.16
N THR A 397 -0.59 -22.60 -23.46
CA THR A 397 -1.74 -22.76 -24.37
C THR A 397 -1.21 -22.94 -25.78
N ASN A 398 -1.26 -24.19 -26.24
CA ASN A 398 -1.01 -24.71 -27.58
C ASN A 398 -0.93 -23.64 -28.68
N PHE A 399 0.28 -23.27 -29.10
CA PHE A 399 0.52 -22.77 -30.47
C PHE A 399 0.17 -23.90 -31.45
N ALA A 400 -1.12 -24.06 -31.73
CA ALA A 400 -1.61 -24.95 -32.77
C ALA A 400 -1.11 -24.43 -34.13
N LYS A 401 -0.01 -25.02 -34.61
CA LYS A 401 0.39 -25.19 -36.02
C LYS A 401 -0.13 -24.12 -36.99
N ALA A 402 0.56 -23.00 -37.06
CA ALA A 402 0.58 -22.18 -38.27
C ALA A 402 2.00 -22.12 -38.86
N VAL A 403 2.64 -23.29 -38.99
CA VAL A 403 3.70 -23.46 -40.00
C VAL A 403 3.03 -24.16 -41.17
N THR A 404 2.36 -23.38 -42.00
CA THR A 404 2.06 -23.79 -43.37
C THR A 404 3.40 -24.11 -44.04
N LYS A 405 3.66 -25.41 -44.23
CA LYS A 405 4.75 -25.88 -45.08
C LYS A 405 4.68 -25.13 -46.42
N PRO A 406 5.79 -24.57 -46.95
CA PRO A 406 5.80 -24.12 -48.33
C PRO A 406 5.57 -25.35 -49.21
N SER A 407 4.42 -25.36 -49.89
CA SER A 407 4.12 -26.29 -50.97
C SER A 407 5.07 -25.98 -52.12
N PHE A 408 6.18 -26.72 -52.21
CA PHE A 408 6.87 -26.89 -53.48
C PHE A 408 5.96 -27.69 -54.41
N ALA A 409 5.26 -26.99 -55.28
CA ALA A 409 4.65 -27.57 -56.46
C ALA A 409 5.46 -27.12 -57.68
N SER A 410 6.24 -28.06 -58.19
CA SER A 410 6.79 -28.08 -59.52
C SER A 410 5.67 -27.95 -60.56
N ALA A 411 5.86 -27.06 -61.54
CA ALA A 411 5.19 -27.16 -62.83
C ALA A 411 6.13 -26.67 -63.93
N LEU A 412 6.85 -27.63 -64.50
CA LEU A 412 7.29 -27.61 -65.89
C LEU A 412 6.03 -27.61 -66.77
N ARG A 413 5.85 -26.56 -67.58
CA ARG A 413 5.65 -26.64 -69.03
C ARG A 413 5.72 -25.26 -69.65
#